data_AF-A0AAN8GX77-F1
#
_entry.id   AF-A0AAN8GX77-F1
#
_cell.length_a   1.000
_cell.length_b   1.000
_cell.length_c   1.000
_cell.angle_alpha   90.00
_cell.angle_beta   90.00
_cell.angle_gamma   90.00
#
_symmetry.space_group_name_H-M   'P 1'
#
loop_
_entity.id
_entity.type
_entity.pdbx_description
1 polymer ?
#
loop_
_entity_poly.entity_id
_entity_poly.type
_entity_poly.pdbx_seq_one_letter_code
_entity_poly.pdbx_strand_id
1 'polypeptide(L)'
;MNDDFSGPAESTRFPLGSIIPIMASVVQETHQPLLLLLEECVAATTPELYPESTMYPIISNKGCLLESVSSRSKFEPRQKSSEIRLSLQTFTFAMGEEVFIHCKLLAWDPNGLDSTKKACHFVEGHGWELLDNLAQSNLCDCCESKCKSRRQRSVASEKHGMVHKAVIGPFTITDVNS
;
A
#
# COMPACT_ATOMS: atom_id res chain seq x y z
N MET A 1 12.09 -4.35 4.30
CA MET A 1 12.98 -5.07 3.37
C MET A 1 14.24 -4.24 3.18
N ASN A 2 15.32 -4.83 2.68
CA ASN A 2 16.45 -4.08 2.13
C ASN A 2 16.07 -3.42 0.78
N ASP A 3 16.95 -2.54 0.27
CA ASP A 3 16.67 -1.67 -0.87
C ASP A 3 16.35 -2.41 -2.18
N ASP A 4 16.92 -3.60 -2.36
CA ASP A 4 16.70 -4.44 -3.55
C ASP A 4 15.57 -5.47 -3.36
N PHE A 5 14.87 -5.44 -2.22
CA PHE A 5 13.80 -6.36 -1.86
C PHE A 5 14.24 -7.84 -1.82
N SER A 6 15.53 -8.14 -1.70
CA SER A 6 16.06 -9.51 -1.63
C SER A 6 15.89 -10.14 -0.25
N GLY A 7 15.70 -9.33 0.80
CA GLY A 7 15.59 -9.81 2.18
C GLY A 7 15.06 -8.77 3.18
N PRO A 8 15.02 -9.13 4.47
CA PRO A 8 14.67 -8.21 5.55
C PRO A 8 15.57 -6.96 5.56
N ALA A 9 15.08 -5.88 6.16
CA ALA A 9 15.93 -4.71 6.39
C ALA A 9 17.00 -5.04 7.44
N GLU A 10 18.22 -4.53 7.25
CA GLU A 10 19.32 -4.67 8.24
C GLU A 10 19.12 -3.76 9.47
N SER A 11 18.25 -2.75 9.35
CA SER A 11 17.93 -1.77 10.38
C SER A 11 16.43 -1.48 10.42
N THR A 12 15.93 -1.17 11.61
CA THR A 12 14.58 -0.65 11.84
C THR A 12 14.57 0.86 12.12
N ARG A 13 15.69 1.55 11.86
CA ARG A 13 15.84 3.00 12.03
C ARG A 13 16.03 3.63 10.65
N PHE A 14 15.16 4.57 10.30
CA PHE A 14 15.13 5.21 8.99
C PHE A 14 15.25 6.73 9.16
N PRO A 15 16.31 7.36 8.66
CA PRO A 15 16.42 8.83 8.68
C PRO A 15 15.29 9.48 7.89
N LEU A 16 14.81 10.64 8.33
CA LEU A 16 13.80 11.41 7.62
C LEU A 16 14.24 11.69 6.16
N GLY A 17 13.33 11.50 5.22
CA GLY A 17 13.58 11.59 3.78
C GLY A 17 14.14 10.31 3.13
N SER A 18 14.59 9.32 3.90
CA SER A 18 14.99 7.99 3.37
C SER A 18 13.78 7.16 2.93
N ILE A 19 14.03 6.06 2.21
CA ILE A 19 13.01 5.12 1.73
C ILE A 19 12.94 3.91 2.67
N ILE A 20 11.72 3.48 2.99
CA ILE A 20 11.41 2.21 3.65
C ILE A 20 10.88 1.24 2.59
N PRO A 21 11.64 0.20 2.21
CA PRO A 21 11.17 -0.83 1.29
C PRO A 21 10.20 -1.78 2.01
N ILE A 22 8.94 -1.82 1.58
CA ILE A 22 7.87 -2.64 2.16
C ILE A 22 7.41 -3.66 1.10
N MET A 23 7.32 -4.92 1.50
CA MET A 23 6.81 -5.99 0.64
C MET A 23 5.70 -6.74 1.36
N ALA A 24 4.66 -7.10 0.62
CA ALA A 24 3.72 -8.13 1.02
C ALA A 24 3.63 -9.18 -0.08
N SER A 25 3.45 -10.43 0.32
CA SER A 25 3.27 -11.55 -0.60
C SER A 25 2.24 -12.52 -0.05
N VAL A 26 1.56 -13.23 -0.95
CA VAL A 26 0.66 -14.34 -0.60
C VAL A 26 1.16 -15.61 -1.28
N VAL A 27 1.19 -16.71 -0.54
CA VAL A 27 1.46 -18.03 -1.11
C VAL A 27 0.25 -18.43 -1.94
N GLN A 28 0.47 -18.72 -3.22
CA GLN A 28 -0.59 -19.15 -4.13
C GLN A 28 -0.43 -20.63 -4.46
N GLU A 29 -1.54 -21.36 -4.45
CA GLU A 29 -1.60 -22.64 -5.13
C GLU A 29 -1.70 -22.43 -6.64
N THR A 30 -1.08 -23.31 -7.42
CA THR A 30 -0.89 -23.19 -8.87
C THR A 30 -2.17 -23.01 -9.70
N HIS A 31 -3.34 -23.31 -9.14
CA HIS A 31 -4.60 -23.35 -9.88
C HIS A 31 -5.37 -22.03 -9.90
N GLN A 32 -5.01 -21.03 -9.09
CA GLN A 32 -5.74 -19.77 -9.04
C GLN A 32 -4.80 -18.57 -8.90
N PRO A 33 -4.53 -17.84 -10.01
CA PRO A 33 -3.70 -16.65 -9.92
C PRO A 33 -4.43 -15.57 -9.12
N LEU A 34 -3.76 -15.05 -8.09
CA LEU A 34 -4.25 -13.90 -7.32
C LEU A 34 -3.38 -12.68 -7.61
N LEU A 35 -4.02 -11.51 -7.55
CA LEU A 35 -3.39 -10.20 -7.54
C LEU A 35 -3.44 -9.66 -6.11
N LEU A 36 -2.28 -9.39 -5.53
CA LEU A 36 -2.18 -8.79 -4.20
C LEU A 36 -2.21 -7.26 -4.28
N LEU A 37 -3.06 -6.64 -3.46
CA LEU A 37 -3.27 -5.20 -3.39
C LEU A 37 -3.20 -4.72 -1.94
N LEU A 38 -2.73 -3.49 -1.72
CA LEU A 38 -2.88 -2.77 -0.46
C LEU A 38 -4.08 -1.83 -0.60
N GLU A 39 -5.21 -2.15 0.05
CA GLU A 39 -6.41 -1.31 -0.03
C GLU A 39 -6.28 -0.05 0.84
N GLU A 40 -5.78 -0.23 2.06
CA GLU A 40 -5.61 0.83 3.06
C GLU A 40 -4.36 0.53 3.89
N CYS A 41 -3.56 1.56 4.20
CA CYS A 41 -2.45 1.47 5.14
C CYS A 41 -2.36 2.74 5.97
N VAL A 42 -2.22 2.61 7.29
CA VAL A 42 -2.06 3.74 8.21
C VAL A 42 -0.84 3.51 9.10
N ALA A 43 -0.09 4.56 9.39
CA ALA A 43 0.92 4.55 10.44
C ALA A 43 0.28 4.91 11.79
N ALA A 44 0.74 4.28 12.86
CA ALA A 44 0.35 4.56 14.24
C ALA A 44 1.52 4.28 15.19
N THR A 45 1.47 4.81 16.41
CA THR A 45 2.48 4.57 17.45
C THR A 45 2.19 3.34 18.32
N THR A 46 1.22 2.52 17.92
CA THR A 46 0.75 1.36 18.67
C THR A 46 0.61 0.13 17.77
N PRO A 47 0.89 -1.08 18.30
CA PRO A 47 0.77 -2.34 17.55
C PRO A 47 -0.68 -2.74 17.28
N GLU A 48 -1.64 -2.12 17.96
CA GLU A 48 -3.08 -2.33 17.81
C GLU A 48 -3.78 -0.98 17.66
N LEU A 49 -4.76 -0.89 16.76
CA LEU A 49 -5.51 0.34 16.53
C LEU A 49 -6.73 0.42 17.45
N TYR A 50 -6.84 1.53 18.16
CA TYR A 50 -7.97 1.90 19.01
C TYR A 50 -8.66 3.16 18.47
N PRO A 51 -9.93 3.43 18.84
CA PRO A 51 -10.66 4.62 18.37
C PRO A 51 -9.94 5.95 18.60
N GLU A 52 -9.15 6.05 19.65
CA GLU A 52 -8.36 7.22 20.06
C GLU A 52 -6.93 7.24 19.50
N SER A 53 -6.49 6.19 18.79
CA SER A 53 -5.15 6.15 18.23
C SER A 53 -4.96 7.27 17.21
N THR A 54 -3.88 8.03 17.35
CA THR A 54 -3.43 8.96 16.31
C THR A 54 -2.90 8.15 15.13
N MET A 55 -3.52 8.33 13.96
CA MET A 55 -3.19 7.58 12.75
C MET A 55 -2.80 8.53 11.62
N TYR A 56 -1.78 8.15 10.85
CA TYR A 56 -1.36 8.86 9.65
C TYR A 56 -1.66 8.02 8.39
N PRO A 57 -2.52 8.48 7.46
CA PRO A 57 -2.91 7.68 6.31
C PRO A 57 -1.80 7.66 5.24
N ILE A 58 -1.34 6.46 4.88
CA ILE A 58 -0.34 6.25 3.82
C ILE A 58 -1.04 5.85 2.51
N ILE A 59 -1.88 4.82 2.59
CA ILE A 59 -2.73 4.35 1.48
C ILE A 59 -4.17 4.45 1.94
N SER A 60 -5.02 5.06 1.12
CA SER A 60 -6.45 5.14 1.39
C SER A 60 -7.25 5.06 0.09
N ASN A 61 -8.57 5.29 0.18
CA ASN A 61 -9.44 5.42 -0.98
C ASN A 61 -9.33 4.22 -1.95
N LYS A 62 -9.19 3.01 -1.37
CA LYS A 62 -9.14 1.73 -2.09
C LYS A 62 -7.91 1.60 -2.98
N GLY A 63 -6.73 1.78 -2.39
CA GLY A 63 -5.44 1.60 -3.06
C GLY A 63 -4.83 2.84 -3.70
N CYS A 64 -5.22 4.04 -3.28
CA CYS A 64 -4.54 5.29 -3.65
C CYS A 64 -3.43 5.58 -2.62
N LEU A 65 -2.16 5.57 -3.04
CA LEU A 65 -1.01 5.91 -2.22
C LEU A 65 -0.95 7.44 -2.02
N LEU A 66 -1.55 7.93 -0.93
CA LEU A 66 -1.64 9.37 -0.67
C LEU A 66 -0.26 10.01 -0.48
N GLU A 67 0.66 9.28 0.15
CA GLU A 67 2.02 9.75 0.43
C GLU A 67 2.79 10.10 -0.86
N SER A 68 2.45 9.49 -2.01
CA SER A 68 3.09 9.77 -3.30
C SER A 68 2.82 11.17 -3.86
N VAL A 69 1.79 11.87 -3.36
CA VAL A 69 1.45 13.22 -3.81
C VAL A 69 2.49 14.25 -3.36
N SER A 70 3.12 14.02 -2.21
CA SER A 70 4.05 14.96 -1.57
C SER A 70 5.44 14.37 -1.30
N SER A 71 5.73 13.18 -1.83
CA SER A 71 6.99 12.48 -1.58
C SER A 71 7.40 11.60 -2.76
N ARG A 72 8.57 10.97 -2.66
CA ARG A 72 9.05 9.98 -3.63
C ARG A 72 8.47 8.58 -3.40
N SER A 73 7.38 8.47 -2.65
CA SER A 73 6.74 7.19 -2.39
C SER A 73 6.08 6.65 -3.65
N LYS A 74 6.26 5.36 -3.92
CA LYS A 74 5.70 4.72 -5.12
C LYS A 74 5.54 3.22 -4.94
N PHE A 75 4.63 2.64 -5.71
CA PHE A 75 4.61 1.20 -5.92
C PHE A 75 5.71 0.81 -6.92
N GLU A 76 6.43 -0.27 -6.66
CA GLU A 76 7.43 -0.79 -7.59
C GLU A 76 6.80 -1.76 -8.60
N PRO A 77 7.36 -1.89 -9.83
CA PRO A 77 6.89 -2.85 -10.82
C PRO A 77 6.81 -4.27 -10.27
N ARG A 78 5.71 -4.96 -10.58
CA ARG A 78 5.49 -6.33 -10.08
C ARG A 78 6.45 -7.31 -10.71
N GLN A 79 7.05 -8.16 -9.88
CA GLN A 79 7.74 -9.37 -10.31
C GLN A 79 6.80 -10.58 -10.36
N LYS A 80 5.80 -10.60 -9.47
CA LYS A 80 4.75 -11.63 -9.37
C LYS A 80 3.42 -10.95 -9.03
N SER A 81 2.30 -11.42 -9.59
CA SER A 81 0.97 -10.88 -9.23
C SER A 81 0.64 -11.10 -7.74
N SER A 82 1.19 -12.16 -7.16
CA SER A 82 1.07 -12.55 -5.75
C SER A 82 1.81 -11.64 -4.77
N GLU A 83 2.52 -10.63 -5.26
CA GLU A 83 3.42 -9.80 -4.49
C GLU A 83 3.18 -8.32 -4.83
N ILE A 84 3.26 -7.47 -3.83
CA ILE A 84 3.23 -6.02 -3.99
C ILE A 84 4.38 -5.40 -3.20
N ARG A 85 5.07 -4.46 -3.85
CA ARG A 85 6.23 -3.74 -3.31
C ARG A 85 5.92 -2.26 -3.28
N LEU A 86 6.21 -1.64 -2.13
CA LEU A 86 6.02 -0.23 -1.87
C LEU A 86 7.36 0.34 -1.40
N SER A 87 7.85 1.34 -2.12
CA SER A 87 8.94 2.20 -1.67
C SER A 87 8.30 3.40 -0.98
N LEU A 88 8.34 3.43 0.35
CA LEU A 88 7.69 4.47 1.15
C LEU A 88 8.73 5.46 1.65
N GLN A 89 8.68 6.72 1.20
CA GLN A 89 9.51 7.75 1.80
C GLN A 89 9.05 8.01 3.25
N THR A 90 10.01 8.08 4.17
CA THR A 90 9.76 8.47 5.55
C THR A 90 9.10 9.85 5.64
N PHE A 91 8.20 9.98 6.60
CA PHE A 91 7.37 11.15 6.87
C PHE A 91 7.62 11.67 8.30
N THR A 92 7.08 12.84 8.64
CA THR A 92 7.34 13.50 9.94
C THR A 92 6.43 13.04 11.08
N PHE A 93 5.49 12.15 10.82
CA PHE A 93 4.63 11.58 11.87
C PHE A 93 5.44 10.74 12.88
N ALA A 94 5.24 11.03 14.18
CA ALA A 94 5.80 10.28 15.31
C ALA A 94 7.34 10.09 15.26
N MET A 95 8.07 11.14 14.87
CA MET A 95 9.53 11.12 14.84
C MET A 95 10.13 10.81 16.22
N GLY A 96 11.13 9.93 16.25
CA GLY A 96 11.78 9.48 17.48
C GLY A 96 10.98 8.45 18.29
N GLU A 97 9.74 8.15 17.91
CA GLU A 97 8.91 7.13 18.53
C GLU A 97 8.93 5.80 17.74
N GLU A 98 8.36 4.76 18.34
CA GLU A 98 8.09 3.52 17.61
C GLU A 98 6.84 3.69 16.73
N VAL A 99 6.97 3.32 15.46
CA VAL A 99 5.92 3.40 14.45
C VAL A 99 5.59 2.01 13.92
N PHE A 100 4.30 1.76 13.76
CA PHE A 100 3.72 0.57 13.16
C PHE A 100 2.90 0.97 11.94
N ILE A 101 3.02 0.22 10.85
CA ILE A 101 2.15 0.37 9.68
C ILE A 101 1.13 -0.77 9.68
N HIS A 102 -0.14 -0.39 9.75
CA HIS A 102 -1.29 -1.27 9.71
C HIS A 102 -1.88 -1.25 8.32
N CYS A 103 -1.90 -2.40 7.64
CA CYS A 103 -2.38 -2.52 6.27
C CYS A 103 -3.55 -3.49 6.16
N LYS A 104 -4.50 -3.14 5.31
CA LYS A 104 -5.56 -4.01 4.81
C LYS A 104 -5.21 -4.47 3.40
N LEU A 105 -4.93 -5.75 3.25
CA LEU A 105 -4.56 -6.40 2.01
C LEU A 105 -5.76 -7.07 1.35
N LEU A 106 -5.77 -7.07 0.02
CA LEU A 106 -6.73 -7.82 -0.81
C LEU A 106 -5.95 -8.78 -1.71
N ALA A 107 -6.32 -10.05 -1.71
CA ALA A 107 -5.91 -11.00 -2.73
C ALA A 107 -7.12 -11.31 -3.62
N TRP A 108 -7.08 -10.93 -4.90
CA TRP A 108 -8.24 -10.96 -5.79
C TRP A 108 -7.92 -11.50 -7.19
N ASP A 109 -8.94 -11.74 -8.02
CA ASP A 109 -8.77 -12.04 -9.44
C ASP A 109 -8.04 -10.89 -10.17
N PRO A 110 -6.91 -11.16 -10.86
CA PRO A 110 -6.18 -10.17 -11.66
C PRO A 110 -7.02 -9.49 -12.74
N ASN A 111 -8.08 -10.13 -13.24
CA ASN A 111 -8.97 -9.56 -14.25
C ASN A 111 -10.09 -8.70 -13.64
N GLY A 112 -10.18 -8.64 -12.32
CA GLY A 112 -11.21 -7.91 -11.57
C GLY A 112 -10.83 -6.49 -11.16
N LEU A 113 -9.84 -5.88 -11.81
CA LEU A 113 -9.40 -4.51 -11.52
C LEU A 113 -10.53 -3.51 -11.80
N ASP A 114 -10.74 -2.62 -10.85
CA ASP A 114 -11.75 -1.57 -10.91
C ASP A 114 -11.37 -0.41 -9.97
N SER A 115 -12.23 0.61 -9.86
CA SER A 115 -12.00 1.75 -8.94
C SER A 115 -11.90 1.36 -7.46
N THR A 116 -12.22 0.11 -7.10
CA THR A 116 -12.14 -0.44 -5.74
C THR A 116 -11.02 -1.46 -5.54
N LYS A 117 -10.40 -1.93 -6.62
CA LYS A 117 -9.30 -2.91 -6.63
C LYS A 117 -8.25 -2.41 -7.61
N LYS A 118 -7.29 -1.65 -7.07
CA LYS A 118 -6.24 -0.97 -7.81
C LYS A 118 -5.07 -0.67 -6.88
N ALA A 119 -3.91 -0.39 -7.46
CA ALA A 119 -2.76 0.19 -6.75
C ALA A 119 -2.31 1.41 -7.55
N CYS A 120 -2.60 2.60 -7.05
CA CYS A 120 -2.36 3.86 -7.72
C CYS A 120 -1.34 4.69 -6.94
N HIS A 121 -0.38 5.28 -7.64
CA HIS A 121 0.49 6.30 -7.08
C HIS A 121 0.52 7.53 -7.99
N PHE A 122 0.81 8.68 -7.43
CA PHE A 122 0.95 9.94 -8.15
C PHE A 122 2.38 10.07 -8.67
N VAL A 123 2.51 10.47 -9.93
CA VAL A 123 3.78 10.79 -10.59
C VAL A 123 3.74 12.27 -10.97
N GLU A 124 4.72 13.04 -10.48
CA GLU A 124 4.82 14.46 -10.77
C GLU A 124 4.87 14.72 -12.28
N GLY A 125 4.00 15.61 -12.78
CA GLY A 125 3.85 15.93 -14.21
C GLY A 125 3.00 14.94 -15.01
N HIS A 126 2.69 13.76 -14.48
CA HIS A 126 1.90 12.72 -15.16
C HIS A 126 0.52 12.51 -14.51
N GLY A 127 0.40 12.74 -13.21
CA GLY A 127 -0.82 12.52 -12.45
C GLY A 127 -0.88 11.14 -11.79
N TRP A 128 -2.08 10.66 -11.51
CA TRP A 128 -2.29 9.33 -10.91
C TRP A 128 -2.10 8.23 -11.94
N GLU A 129 -1.18 7.30 -11.66
CA GLU A 129 -0.89 6.15 -12.51
C GLU A 129 -1.28 4.83 -11.84
N LEU A 130 -1.84 3.91 -12.63
CA LEU A 130 -2.13 2.54 -12.18
C LEU A 130 -0.87 1.67 -12.30
N LEU A 131 -0.46 1.04 -11.20
CA LEU A 131 0.70 0.13 -11.15
C LEU A 131 0.63 -0.97 -12.22
N ASP A 132 -0.53 -1.60 -12.33
CA ASP A 132 -0.70 -2.83 -13.11
C ASP A 132 -0.75 -2.58 -14.62
N ASN A 133 -1.26 -1.42 -15.05
CA ASN A 133 -1.37 -1.06 -16.46
C ASN A 133 -1.58 0.46 -16.64
N LEU A 134 -0.56 1.17 -17.12
CA LEU A 134 -0.62 2.61 -17.38
C LEU A 134 -1.74 3.03 -18.35
N ALA A 135 -2.13 2.16 -19.29
CA ALA A 135 -3.22 2.44 -20.22
C ALA A 135 -4.61 2.44 -19.53
N GLN A 136 -4.69 1.94 -18.29
CA GLN A 136 -5.91 1.91 -17.47
C GLN A 136 -5.83 2.86 -16.27
N SER A 137 -4.95 3.87 -16.29
CA SER A 137 -4.84 4.88 -15.23
C SER A 137 -6.13 5.66 -14.97
N ASN A 138 -7.12 5.60 -15.86
CA ASN A 138 -8.46 6.12 -15.62
C ASN A 138 -9.19 5.44 -14.42
N LEU A 139 -8.73 4.27 -13.98
CA LEU A 139 -9.20 3.64 -12.74
C LEU A 139 -8.75 4.42 -11.48
N CYS A 140 -7.70 5.22 -11.61
CA CYS A 140 -7.11 6.03 -10.56
C CYS A 140 -7.66 7.47 -10.51
N ASP A 141 -8.45 7.92 -11.49
CA ASP A 141 -9.06 9.27 -11.51
C ASP A 141 -9.84 9.59 -10.23
N CYS A 142 -10.40 8.57 -9.58
CA CYS A 142 -11.13 8.75 -8.32
C CYS A 142 -10.23 9.02 -7.10
N CYS A 143 -8.90 8.94 -7.23
CA CYS A 143 -7.95 9.19 -6.13
C CYS A 143 -7.91 10.66 -5.70
N GLU A 144 -8.27 11.60 -6.58
CA GLU A 144 -8.46 13.01 -6.23
C GLU A 144 -9.83 13.29 -5.57
N SER A 145 -10.71 12.28 -5.55
CA SER A 145 -12.04 12.38 -4.97
C SER A 145 -12.36 11.13 -4.13
N LYS A 146 -13.57 10.58 -4.21
CA LYS A 146 -13.95 9.36 -3.50
C LYS A 146 -14.16 8.21 -4.48
N CYS A 147 -13.36 7.16 -4.36
CA CYS A 147 -13.52 5.93 -5.11
C CYS A 147 -14.75 5.16 -4.62
N LYS A 148 -15.84 5.30 -5.36
CA LYS A 148 -17.12 4.65 -5.05
C LYS A 148 -17.09 3.19 -5.50
N SER A 149 -17.61 2.32 -4.64
CA SER A 149 -18.06 1.00 -5.06
C SER A 149 -19.27 1.17 -5.97
N ARG A 150 -19.19 0.71 -7.22
CA ARG A 150 -20.36 0.69 -8.11
C ARG A 150 -21.40 -0.24 -7.49
N ARG A 151 -22.64 0.25 -7.26
CA ARG A 151 -23.76 -0.61 -6.87
C ARG A 151 -24.17 -1.47 -8.07
N GLN A 152 -23.42 -2.52 -8.38
CA GLN A 152 -23.98 -3.62 -9.17
C GLN A 152 -24.92 -4.41 -8.25
N ARG A 153 -26.13 -4.72 -8.73
CA ARG A 153 -26.99 -5.76 -8.13
C ARG A 153 -26.18 -7.05 -8.22
N SER A 154 -25.55 -7.46 -7.13
CA SER A 154 -24.81 -8.72 -7.11
C SER A 154 -25.83 -9.85 -7.17
N VAL A 155 -25.91 -10.54 -8.31
CA VAL A 155 -25.98 -12.01 -8.24
C VAL A 155 -24.79 -12.38 -7.36
N ALA A 156 -25.02 -13.08 -6.26
CA ALA A 156 -23.96 -13.54 -5.38
C ALA A 156 -23.02 -14.43 -6.20
N SER A 157 -22.01 -13.81 -6.82
CA SER A 157 -20.88 -14.55 -7.36
C SER A 157 -20.02 -14.87 -6.16
N GLU A 158 -19.96 -16.16 -5.86
CA GLU A 158 -19.25 -16.73 -4.74
C GLU A 158 -17.81 -16.22 -4.64
N LYS A 159 -17.30 -16.24 -3.42
CA LYS A 159 -16.05 -15.65 -2.93
C LYS A 159 -14.83 -15.97 -3.82
N HIS A 160 -14.31 -14.99 -4.57
CA HIS A 160 -13.03 -15.14 -5.31
C HIS A 160 -11.90 -14.24 -4.80
N GLY A 161 -11.98 -13.77 -3.56
CA GLY A 161 -10.84 -13.09 -2.97
C GLY A 161 -10.87 -13.01 -1.46
N MET A 162 -9.69 -12.72 -0.92
CA MET A 162 -9.40 -12.71 0.50
C MET A 162 -9.04 -11.31 0.97
N VAL A 163 -9.48 -10.97 2.17
CA VAL A 163 -9.10 -9.74 2.86
C VAL A 163 -8.30 -10.13 4.08
N HIS A 164 -7.15 -9.49 4.28
CA HIS A 164 -6.30 -9.74 5.44
C HIS A 164 -5.84 -8.42 6.05
N LYS A 165 -5.70 -8.35 7.37
CA LYS A 165 -5.08 -7.23 8.06
C LYS A 165 -3.70 -7.66 8.54
N ALA A 166 -2.67 -6.89 8.21
CA ALA A 166 -1.31 -7.13 8.67
C ALA A 166 -0.73 -5.87 9.30
N VAL A 167 0.23 -6.06 10.20
CA VAL A 167 0.95 -4.98 10.88
C VAL A 167 2.45 -5.22 10.68
N ILE A 168 3.19 -4.18 10.32
CA ILE A 168 4.66 -4.19 10.26
C ILE A 168 5.22 -3.14 11.21
N GLY A 169 6.25 -3.50 11.96
CA GLY A 169 6.88 -2.64 12.96
C GLY A 169 7.35 -3.42 14.20
N PRO A 170 7.92 -2.74 15.20
CA PRO A 170 8.16 -1.30 15.20
C PRO A 170 9.33 -0.91 14.28
N PHE A 171 9.29 0.32 13.76
CA PHE A 171 10.45 1.03 13.23
C PHE A 171 10.45 2.47 13.76
N THR A 172 11.59 3.15 13.69
CA THR A 172 11.73 4.53 14.16
C THR A 172 12.19 5.42 13.03
N ILE A 173 11.53 6.57 12.88
CA ILE A 173 11.98 7.64 11.99
C ILE A 173 12.89 8.57 12.78
N THR A 174 14.15 8.69 12.35
CA THR A 174 15.17 9.51 13.01
C THR A 174 15.37 10.85 12.30
N ASP A 175 16.00 11.80 12.96
CA ASP A 175 16.48 13.01 12.29
C ASP A 175 17.53 12.63 11.23
N VAL A 176 17.75 13.51 10.25
CA VAL A 176 18.69 13.33 9.13
C VAL A 176 20.14 13.16 9.61
N ASN A 177 20.44 13.69 10.81
CA ASN A 177 21.80 13.72 11.38
C ASN A 177 21.98 12.80 12.61
N SER A 178 21.06 11.89 12.88
CA SER A 178 21.10 10.98 14.05
C SER A 178 21.77 9.64 13.77
#